data_AF-A0AAD6M6Z3-F1
#
_entry.id   AF-A0AAD6M6Z3-F1
#
_cell.length_a   1.000
_cell.length_b   1.000
_cell.length_c   1.000
_cell.angle_alpha   90.00
_cell.angle_beta   90.00
_cell.angle_gamma   90.00
#
_symmetry.space_group_name_H-M   'P 1'
#
loop_
_entity.id
_entity.type
_entity.pdbx_description
1 polymer ?
#
loop_
_entity_poly.entity_id
_entity_poly.type
_entity_poly.pdbx_seq_one_letter_code
_entity_poly.pdbx_strand_id
1 'polypeptide(L)'
;MGNFYSAARDPIFFCHHSNVDRMWTIWKTIPGGLRRDISDPDWLNSEFLFYNENAELVRCKVRDCLDNRRLRYTYQNVEIPWLKSKPIPRRLDKTIVTVVSRPKKSRSRKEKEEEDEVLVIEGIEYDNDKFVRFDVFINDDLEIPSKPENTEFAGSFVNVSHKRAKKSKTRLILGITELLEDLETDGDDSIVVALVPRSNSVSDPVVISGVKIEFVKD
;
A
#
# COMPACT_ATOMS: atom_id res chain seq x y z
N MET A 1 1.20 -14.33 15.58
CA MET A 1 1.19 -13.18 14.64
C MET A 1 0.89 -13.54 13.17
N GLY A 2 1.38 -14.64 12.58
CA GLY A 2 1.28 -14.91 11.12
C GLY A 2 -0.07 -15.37 10.54
N ASN A 3 -1.16 -15.36 11.31
CA ASN A 3 -2.52 -15.64 10.83
C ASN A 3 -3.54 -14.88 11.67
N PHE A 4 -4.55 -14.26 11.04
CA PHE A 4 -5.52 -13.42 11.73
C PHE A 4 -6.32 -14.13 12.82
N TYR A 5 -6.65 -15.42 12.70
CA TYR A 5 -7.45 -16.12 13.72
C TYR A 5 -6.73 -16.27 15.07
N SER A 6 -5.39 -16.21 15.07
CA SER A 6 -4.54 -16.41 16.25
C SER A 6 -3.61 -15.24 16.53
N ALA A 7 -3.64 -14.19 15.71
CA ALA A 7 -2.70 -13.07 15.83
C ALA A 7 -2.75 -12.41 17.21
N ALA A 8 -3.95 -12.08 17.69
CA ALA A 8 -4.18 -11.42 18.98
C ALA A 8 -3.94 -12.31 20.22
N ARG A 9 -3.64 -13.61 20.04
CA ARG A 9 -3.25 -14.48 21.15
C ARG A 9 -1.83 -14.19 21.65
N ASP A 10 -1.04 -13.51 20.84
CA ASP A 10 0.28 -12.99 21.21
C ASP A 10 0.15 -11.51 21.61
N PRO A 11 0.50 -11.12 22.86
CA PRO A 11 0.36 -9.74 23.32
C PRO A 11 1.08 -8.70 22.44
N ILE A 12 2.15 -9.08 21.73
CA ILE A 12 2.86 -8.15 20.83
C ILE A 12 1.98 -7.63 19.69
N PHE A 13 0.88 -8.33 19.38
CA PHE A 13 -0.12 -7.90 18.42
C PHE A 13 -0.63 -6.49 18.68
N PHE A 14 -0.93 -6.17 19.95
CA PHE A 14 -1.46 -4.87 20.33
C PHE A 14 -0.39 -3.77 20.21
N CYS A 15 0.88 -4.08 20.56
CA CYS A 15 1.99 -3.15 20.36
C CYS A 15 2.26 -2.90 18.86
N HIS A 16 2.19 -3.94 18.03
CA HIS A 16 2.31 -3.82 16.59
C HIS A 16 1.19 -2.93 16.01
N HIS A 17 -0.06 -3.20 16.36
CA HIS A 17 -1.20 -2.39 15.90
C HIS A 17 -1.18 -0.96 16.46
N SER A 18 -0.61 -0.74 17.65
CA SER A 18 -0.39 0.61 18.17
C SER A 18 0.55 1.42 17.28
N ASN A 19 1.61 0.82 16.73
CA ASN A 19 2.47 1.52 15.78
C ASN A 19 1.80 1.67 14.39
N VAL A 20 0.91 0.76 14.00
CA VAL A 20 0.08 0.92 12.78
C VAL A 20 -0.89 2.10 12.93
N ASP A 21 -1.56 2.24 14.08
CA ASP A 21 -2.41 3.41 14.39
C ASP A 21 -1.60 4.71 14.42
N ARG A 22 -0.37 4.66 14.95
CA ARG A 22 0.58 5.76 14.88
C ARG A 22 0.90 6.15 13.43
N MET A 23 0.99 5.21 12.48
CA MET A 23 1.25 5.53 11.07
C MET A 23 0.13 6.38 10.46
N TRP A 24 -1.15 6.14 10.82
CA TRP A 24 -2.24 7.02 10.38
C TRP A 24 -2.06 8.45 10.90
N THR A 25 -1.66 8.61 12.16
CA THR A 25 -1.37 9.93 12.73
C THR A 25 -0.21 10.62 12.00
N ILE A 26 0.90 9.90 11.75
CA ILE A 26 2.07 10.45 11.04
C ILE A 26 1.70 10.82 9.59
N TRP A 27 0.99 9.93 8.88
CA TRP A 27 0.64 10.13 7.47
C TRP A 27 -0.07 11.47 7.24
N LYS A 28 -0.96 11.87 8.14
CA LYS A 28 -1.66 13.18 8.09
C LYS A 28 -0.74 14.39 8.30
N THR A 29 0.43 14.20 8.89
CA THR A 29 1.41 15.28 9.13
C THR A 29 2.44 15.43 8.02
N ILE A 30 2.55 14.47 7.09
CA ILE A 30 3.52 14.54 6.00
C ILE A 30 3.07 15.61 4.98
N PRO A 31 3.91 16.60 4.66
CA PRO A 31 3.58 17.65 3.69
C PRO A 31 3.20 17.10 2.31
N GLY A 32 2.24 17.72 1.62
CA GLY A 32 1.82 17.28 0.27
C GLY A 32 0.32 17.41 -0.04
N GLY A 33 -0.49 17.93 0.88
CA GLY A 33 -1.87 18.42 0.60
C GLY A 33 -2.96 17.36 0.39
N LEU A 34 -2.60 16.17 -0.09
CA LEU A 34 -3.49 15.06 -0.42
C LEU A 34 -3.91 14.22 0.81
N ARG A 35 -3.02 14.08 1.80
CA ARG A 35 -3.20 13.17 2.95
C ARG A 35 -4.27 13.62 3.96
N ARG A 36 -5.54 13.31 3.69
CA ARG A 36 -6.71 13.69 4.50
C ARG A 36 -7.54 12.49 4.92
N ASP A 37 -8.29 12.62 6.01
CA ASP A 37 -9.24 11.58 6.40
C ASP A 37 -10.35 11.43 5.34
N ILE A 38 -10.83 10.20 5.17
CA ILE A 38 -11.90 9.87 4.21
C ILE A 38 -13.18 10.60 4.61
N SER A 39 -13.76 11.36 3.69
CA SER A 39 -14.97 12.17 3.91
C SER A 39 -16.28 11.49 3.50
N ASP A 40 -16.18 10.28 2.92
CA ASP A 40 -17.32 9.49 2.47
C ASP A 40 -18.29 9.19 3.64
N PRO A 41 -19.56 9.61 3.56
CA PRO A 41 -20.57 9.31 4.56
C PRO A 41 -20.74 7.83 4.88
N ASP A 42 -20.58 6.94 3.89
CA ASP A 42 -20.74 5.50 4.09
C ASP A 42 -19.59 4.94 4.96
N TRP A 43 -18.38 5.44 4.73
CA TRP A 43 -17.23 5.13 5.58
C TRP A 43 -17.38 5.74 6.98
N LEU A 44 -17.72 7.03 7.07
CA LEU A 44 -17.85 7.75 8.34
C LEU A 44 -18.95 7.22 9.26
N ASN A 45 -20.04 6.73 8.68
CA ASN A 45 -21.18 6.18 9.41
C ASN A 45 -21.09 4.66 9.61
N SER A 46 -20.02 4.00 9.16
CA SER A 46 -19.78 2.59 9.47
C SER A 46 -19.64 2.37 10.98
N GLU A 47 -20.29 1.31 11.48
CA GLU A 47 -20.46 1.03 12.90
C GLU A 47 -19.78 -0.29 13.30
N PHE A 48 -19.15 -0.28 14.47
CA PHE A 48 -18.56 -1.46 15.09
C PHE A 48 -19.04 -1.61 16.54
N LEU A 49 -19.08 -2.84 17.03
CA LEU A 49 -19.49 -3.15 18.40
C LEU A 49 -18.29 -3.69 19.20
N PHE A 50 -18.03 -3.10 20.36
CA PHE A 50 -16.97 -3.51 21.27
C PHE A 50 -17.51 -3.61 22.71
N TYR A 51 -16.90 -4.47 23.51
CA TYR A 51 -17.08 -4.43 24.95
C TYR A 51 -16.12 -3.38 25.55
N ASN A 52 -16.63 -2.50 26.41
CA ASN A 52 -15.82 -1.56 27.17
C ASN A 52 -15.22 -2.22 28.44
N GLU A 53 -14.51 -1.44 29.25
CA GLU A 53 -13.90 -1.87 30.51
C GLU A 53 -14.91 -2.35 31.57
N ASN A 54 -16.19 -1.96 31.44
CA ASN A 54 -17.29 -2.38 32.32
C ASN A 54 -18.06 -3.59 31.76
N ALA A 55 -17.55 -4.23 30.70
CA ALA A 55 -18.21 -5.31 29.97
C ALA A 55 -19.58 -4.92 29.37
N GLU A 56 -19.76 -3.65 29.05
CA GLU A 56 -20.95 -3.14 28.35
C GLU A 56 -20.69 -3.11 26.84
N LEU A 57 -21.71 -3.48 26.05
CA LEU A 57 -21.63 -3.44 24.60
C LEU A 57 -21.83 -2.01 24.10
N VAL A 58 -20.78 -1.42 23.52
CA VAL A 58 -20.76 -0.05 23.00
C VAL A 58 -20.67 -0.08 21.47
N ARG A 59 -21.43 0.82 20.85
CA ARG A 59 -21.40 1.05 19.40
C ARG A 59 -20.52 2.25 19.08
N CYS A 60 -19.51 2.04 18.24
CA CYS A 60 -18.57 3.07 17.81
C CYS A 60 -18.73 3.35 16.32
N LYS A 61 -18.60 4.62 15.92
CA LYS A 61 -18.56 5.04 14.52
C LYS A 61 -17.16 5.44 14.11
N VAL A 62 -16.82 5.22 12.84
CA VAL A 62 -15.53 5.63 12.27
C VAL A 62 -15.27 7.12 12.46
N ARG A 63 -16.26 7.98 12.22
CA ARG A 63 -16.13 9.44 12.37
C ARG A 63 -15.69 9.90 13.77
N ASP A 64 -15.92 9.07 14.80
CA ASP A 64 -15.62 9.42 16.19
C ASP A 64 -14.18 9.06 16.58
N CYS A 65 -13.43 8.31 15.74
CA CYS A 65 -12.04 7.93 15.99
C CYS A 65 -10.99 8.63 15.10
N LEU A 66 -11.38 9.60 14.27
CA LEU A 66 -10.45 10.30 13.36
C LEU A 66 -9.39 11.15 14.08
N ASP A 67 -9.71 11.62 15.29
CA ASP A 67 -8.80 12.39 16.14
C ASP A 67 -8.56 11.65 17.46
N ASN A 68 -7.36 11.07 17.60
CA ASN A 68 -6.93 10.36 18.81
C ASN A 68 -7.02 11.21 20.09
N ARG A 69 -6.90 12.55 19.99
CA ARG A 69 -7.03 13.44 21.15
C ARG A 69 -8.45 13.45 21.72
N ARG A 70 -9.48 13.26 20.88
CA ARG A 70 -10.87 13.08 21.35
C ARG A 70 -11.04 11.77 22.11
N LEU A 71 -10.24 10.77 21.77
CA LEU A 71 -10.12 9.49 22.48
C LEU A 71 -9.14 9.55 23.66
N ARG A 72 -8.62 10.75 23.98
CA ARG A 72 -7.77 11.03 25.15
C ARG A 72 -6.41 10.32 25.14
N TYR A 73 -5.87 10.03 23.96
CA TYR A 73 -4.49 9.54 23.84
C TYR A 73 -3.72 10.25 22.72
N THR A 74 -2.40 10.16 22.78
CA THR A 74 -1.50 10.56 21.70
C THR A 74 -0.22 9.73 21.80
N TYR A 75 0.61 9.81 20.76
CA TYR A 75 1.90 9.14 20.71
C TYR A 75 3.01 10.06 21.18
N GLN A 76 4.00 9.48 21.87
CA GLN A 76 5.24 10.19 22.16
C GLN A 76 5.88 10.65 20.84
N ASN A 77 6.33 11.91 20.81
CA ASN A 77 7.05 12.43 19.66
C ASN A 77 8.48 11.86 19.68
N VAL A 78 8.81 11.08 18.65
CA VAL A 78 10.10 10.44 18.44
C VAL A 78 10.53 10.68 17.00
N GLU A 79 11.84 10.68 16.77
CA GLU A 79 12.39 10.87 15.42
C GLU A 79 11.84 9.83 14.44
N ILE A 80 11.58 10.28 13.21
CA ILE A 80 11.04 9.45 12.13
C ILE A 80 12.12 9.36 11.03
N PRO A 81 13.07 8.41 11.13
CA PRO A 81 14.26 8.38 10.29
C PRO A 81 13.93 8.13 8.80
N TRP A 82 12.82 7.43 8.52
CA TRP A 82 12.42 7.08 7.17
C TRP A 82 11.82 8.25 6.36
N LEU A 83 11.55 9.41 6.97
CA LEU A 83 11.01 10.58 6.25
C LEU A 83 11.92 11.08 5.12
N LYS A 84 13.22 10.80 5.22
CA LYS A 84 14.23 11.18 4.21
C LYS A 84 14.83 9.98 3.49
N SER A 85 14.30 8.78 3.70
CA SER A 85 14.79 7.55 3.07
C SER A 85 14.17 7.35 1.70
N LYS A 86 14.29 8.35 0.82
CA LYS A 86 13.91 8.21 -0.58
C LYS A 86 14.85 7.19 -1.26
N PRO A 87 14.31 6.28 -2.09
CA PRO A 87 15.13 5.35 -2.86
C PRO A 87 16.14 6.04 -3.80
N ILE A 88 17.17 5.30 -4.24
CA ILE A 88 18.22 5.82 -5.15
C ILE A 88 18.16 5.08 -6.50
N PRO A 89 18.28 5.76 -7.66
CA PRO A 89 18.15 5.12 -8.99
C PRO A 89 19.36 4.23 -9.40
N ARG A 90 19.13 3.22 -10.27
CA ARG A 90 20.17 2.40 -10.94
C ARG A 90 19.89 2.23 -12.45
N ARG A 91 20.90 1.82 -13.23
CA ARG A 91 20.81 1.57 -14.70
C ARG A 91 20.62 0.07 -15.01
N LEU A 92 20.02 -0.25 -16.16
CA LEU A 92 19.17 -1.44 -16.38
C LEU A 92 19.54 -2.30 -17.60
N ASP A 93 19.42 -3.65 -17.53
CA ASP A 93 19.23 -4.60 -18.66
C ASP A 93 18.53 -5.99 -18.33
N LYS A 94 17.16 -6.00 -18.21
CA LYS A 94 16.10 -7.04 -18.55
C LYS A 94 15.74 -8.35 -17.76
N THR A 95 14.41 -8.65 -17.68
CA THR A 95 13.60 -9.95 -17.62
C THR A 95 12.08 -9.60 -17.75
N ILE A 96 11.07 -10.43 -17.36
CA ILE A 96 9.64 -10.33 -17.75
C ILE A 96 8.99 -8.97 -17.48
N VAL A 97 8.61 -8.34 -18.58
CA VAL A 97 8.14 -6.97 -18.71
C VAL A 97 6.73 -6.97 -19.26
N THR A 98 5.81 -6.25 -18.63
CA THR A 98 4.66 -5.71 -19.35
C THR A 98 4.86 -4.23 -19.60
N VAL A 99 4.60 -3.79 -20.82
CA VAL A 99 4.66 -2.37 -21.18
C VAL A 99 3.28 -1.77 -20.90
N VAL A 100 3.23 -0.79 -20.00
CA VAL A 100 2.00 -0.11 -19.61
C VAL A 100 2.01 1.30 -20.15
N SER A 101 1.05 1.64 -21.01
CA SER A 101 0.90 2.99 -21.56
C SER A 101 0.47 3.99 -20.49
N ARG A 102 1.06 5.18 -20.52
CA ARG A 102 0.73 6.28 -19.61
C ARG A 102 -0.36 7.16 -20.22
N PRO A 103 -1.41 7.55 -19.47
CA PRO A 103 -2.48 8.36 -20.05
C PRO A 103 -2.13 9.85 -20.21
N LYS A 104 -1.17 10.38 -19.42
CA LYS A 104 -0.63 11.75 -19.57
C LYS A 104 0.88 11.73 -19.27
N LYS A 105 1.64 12.64 -19.88
CA LYS A 105 3.10 12.78 -19.71
C LYS A 105 3.49 14.21 -19.36
N SER A 106 4.69 14.38 -18.80
CA SER A 106 5.32 15.69 -18.51
C SER A 106 4.36 16.65 -17.78
N ARG A 107 3.73 16.15 -16.71
CA ARG A 107 2.74 16.91 -15.95
C ARG A 107 3.42 18.07 -15.23
N SER A 108 2.71 19.19 -15.10
CA SER A 108 3.17 20.31 -14.29
C SER A 108 3.16 19.94 -12.80
N ARG A 109 3.98 20.63 -12.00
CA ARG A 109 4.01 20.44 -10.53
C ARG A 109 2.62 20.57 -9.90
N LYS A 110 1.81 21.50 -10.40
CA LYS A 110 0.44 21.72 -9.90
C LYS A 110 -0.48 20.53 -10.17
N GLU A 111 -0.40 19.94 -11.37
CA GLU A 111 -1.20 18.76 -11.71
C GLU A 111 -0.79 17.53 -10.87
N LYS A 112 0.49 17.39 -10.54
CA LYS A 112 1.00 16.33 -9.68
C LYS A 112 0.58 16.49 -8.22
N GLU A 113 0.40 17.73 -7.75
CA GLU A 113 -0.12 18.03 -6.41
C GLU A 113 -1.65 17.85 -6.31
N GLU A 114 -2.37 17.83 -7.44
CA GLU A 114 -3.84 17.66 -7.50
C GLU A 114 -4.29 16.22 -7.82
N GLU A 115 -3.55 15.50 -8.68
CA GLU A 115 -3.86 14.15 -9.14
C GLU A 115 -2.64 13.23 -8.97
N ASP A 116 -2.76 12.17 -8.17
CA ASP A 116 -1.73 11.15 -8.08
C ASP A 116 -1.83 10.17 -9.25
N GLU A 117 -0.70 9.93 -9.92
CA GLU A 117 -0.57 8.88 -10.93
C GLU A 117 -0.28 7.57 -10.23
N VAL A 118 -1.17 6.60 -10.42
CA VAL A 118 -1.12 5.32 -9.71
C VAL A 118 -1.06 4.15 -10.69
N LEU A 119 -0.24 3.16 -10.37
CA LEU A 119 -0.22 1.86 -11.03
C LEU A 119 -1.27 0.95 -10.34
N VAL A 120 -2.25 0.50 -11.11
CA VAL A 120 -3.31 -0.39 -10.66
C VAL A 120 -3.09 -1.79 -11.23
N ILE A 121 -2.88 -2.76 -10.35
CA ILE A 121 -2.85 -4.18 -10.69
C ILE A 121 -4.20 -4.78 -10.33
N GLU A 122 -4.96 -5.19 -11.33
CA GLU A 122 -6.35 -5.63 -11.20
C GLU A 122 -6.49 -7.14 -11.25
N GLY A 123 -7.50 -7.62 -10.51
CA GLY A 123 -7.92 -9.01 -10.52
C GLY A 123 -6.81 -9.96 -10.11
N ILE A 124 -6.15 -9.62 -9.01
CA ILE A 124 -5.19 -10.47 -8.31
C ILE A 124 -5.98 -11.57 -7.62
N GLU A 125 -5.94 -12.78 -8.16
CA GLU A 125 -6.58 -13.97 -7.64
C GLU A 125 -5.56 -14.89 -6.98
N TYR A 126 -5.85 -15.29 -5.74
CA TYR A 126 -4.93 -16.09 -4.93
C TYR A 126 -5.67 -16.90 -3.85
N ASP A 127 -4.97 -17.86 -3.26
CA ASP A 127 -5.46 -18.68 -2.14
C ASP A 127 -5.24 -17.95 -0.80
N ASN A 128 -6.32 -17.73 -0.04
CA ASN A 128 -6.28 -17.02 1.24
C ASN A 128 -5.64 -17.84 2.37
N ASP A 129 -5.58 -19.16 2.24
CA ASP A 129 -4.99 -20.01 3.27
C ASP A 129 -3.45 -19.96 3.23
N LYS A 130 -2.88 -19.34 2.19
CA LYS A 130 -1.44 -19.21 2.00
C LYS A 130 -0.97 -17.77 2.16
N PHE A 131 0.27 -17.64 2.61
CA PHE A 131 1.00 -16.39 2.51
C PHE A 131 1.33 -16.14 1.04
N VAL A 132 1.01 -14.93 0.56
CA VAL A 132 1.24 -14.53 -0.83
C VAL A 132 1.99 -13.21 -0.83
N ARG A 133 3.05 -13.14 -1.62
CA ARG A 133 3.88 -11.97 -1.84
C ARG A 133 4.45 -11.97 -3.25
N PHE A 134 4.30 -10.84 -3.91
CA PHE A 134 5.09 -10.49 -5.08
C PHE A 134 5.52 -9.03 -4.98
N ASP A 135 6.70 -8.74 -5.50
CA ASP A 135 7.26 -7.40 -5.56
C ASP A 135 6.97 -6.81 -6.93
N VAL A 136 6.76 -5.50 -7.00
CA VAL A 136 6.47 -4.75 -8.21
C VAL A 136 7.61 -3.77 -8.44
N PHE A 137 8.19 -3.85 -9.63
CA PHE A 137 9.22 -2.93 -10.04
C PHE A 137 8.84 -2.20 -11.33
N ILE A 138 9.33 -0.97 -11.47
CA ILE A 138 9.12 -0.11 -12.62
C ILE A 138 10.48 0.18 -13.23
N ASN A 139 10.59 -0.10 -14.53
CA ASN A 139 11.81 -0.01 -15.31
C ASN A 139 12.99 -0.64 -14.53
N ASP A 140 12.88 -1.89 -14.08
CA ASP A 140 13.93 -2.58 -13.31
C ASP A 140 14.77 -3.54 -14.15
N ASP A 141 16.00 -3.74 -13.68
CA ASP A 141 16.88 -4.79 -14.15
C ASP A 141 16.52 -6.06 -13.41
N LEU A 142 16.22 -7.11 -14.16
CA LEU A 142 15.73 -8.34 -13.58
C LEU A 142 16.78 -9.45 -13.62
N GLU A 143 17.97 -9.19 -14.19
CA GLU A 143 19.14 -10.06 -14.01
C GLU A 143 19.66 -9.98 -12.56
N ILE A 144 19.60 -8.78 -11.95
CA ILE A 144 19.86 -8.55 -10.54
C ILE A 144 18.66 -7.80 -9.96
N PRO A 145 17.62 -8.52 -9.48
CA PRO A 145 16.40 -7.88 -9.00
C PRO A 145 16.74 -6.79 -7.98
N SER A 146 16.24 -5.58 -8.24
CA SER A 146 16.48 -4.46 -7.35
C SER A 146 16.03 -4.77 -5.93
N LYS A 147 16.70 -4.15 -4.97
CA LYS A 147 16.32 -4.24 -3.56
C LYS A 147 15.19 -3.25 -3.26
N PRO A 148 14.45 -3.42 -2.16
CA PRO A 148 13.43 -2.45 -1.74
C PRO A 148 13.95 -1.03 -1.47
N GLU A 149 15.27 -0.85 -1.43
CA GLU A 149 15.96 0.44 -1.24
C GLU A 149 16.18 1.20 -2.56
N ASN A 150 15.94 0.55 -3.70
CA ASN A 150 16.15 1.13 -5.04
C ASN A 150 14.86 1.76 -5.57
N THR A 151 14.99 2.77 -6.44
CA THR A 151 13.84 3.59 -6.93
C THR A 151 12.88 2.80 -7.80
N GLU A 152 13.40 1.80 -8.50
CA GLU A 152 12.64 0.92 -9.36
C GLU A 152 11.61 0.11 -8.55
N PHE A 153 11.82 -0.07 -7.24
CA PHE A 153 10.88 -0.77 -6.38
C PHE A 153 9.65 0.12 -6.09
N ALA A 154 8.54 -0.19 -6.77
CA ALA A 154 7.27 0.52 -6.59
C ALA A 154 6.50 0.04 -5.36
N GLY A 155 6.69 -1.21 -4.94
CA GLY A 155 6.05 -1.78 -3.76
C GLY A 155 5.89 -3.29 -3.81
N SER A 156 5.15 -3.84 -2.86
CA SER A 156 4.83 -5.28 -2.81
C SER A 156 3.34 -5.48 -2.56
N PHE A 157 2.78 -6.48 -3.22
CA PHE A 157 1.55 -7.10 -2.73
C PHE A 157 1.91 -8.10 -1.63
N VAL A 158 1.22 -8.03 -0.49
CA VAL A 158 1.37 -8.99 0.60
C VAL A 158 -0.01 -9.38 1.14
N ASN A 159 -0.29 -10.67 1.19
CA ASN A 159 -1.45 -11.24 1.86
C ASN A 159 -1.03 -12.15 3.00
N VAL A 160 -1.59 -11.91 4.18
CA VAL A 160 -1.45 -12.80 5.35
C VAL A 160 -2.52 -13.87 5.30
N SER A 161 -2.12 -15.11 5.57
CA SER A 161 -3.04 -16.25 5.57
C SER A 161 -4.21 -16.02 6.52
N HIS A 162 -5.42 -16.33 6.08
CA HIS A 162 -6.63 -16.25 6.88
C HIS A 162 -7.62 -17.35 6.49
N LYS A 163 -8.02 -18.17 7.46
CA LYS A 163 -8.85 -19.38 7.28
C LYS A 163 -10.32 -19.06 6.99
N ARG A 164 -10.62 -18.43 5.86
CA ARG A 164 -11.99 -18.18 5.37
C ARG A 164 -12.21 -18.80 3.99
N ALA A 165 -12.49 -17.98 2.99
CA ALA A 165 -12.82 -18.43 1.63
C ALA A 165 -11.57 -18.95 0.92
N LYS A 166 -11.72 -19.97 0.08
CA LYS A 166 -10.59 -20.66 -0.57
C LYS A 166 -9.85 -19.80 -1.60
N LYS A 167 -10.50 -18.80 -2.20
CA LYS A 167 -9.88 -17.85 -3.13
C LYS A 167 -10.40 -16.44 -2.87
N SER A 168 -9.54 -15.45 -3.04
CA SER A 168 -9.90 -14.03 -3.05
C SER A 168 -9.50 -13.39 -4.36
N LYS A 169 -10.22 -12.32 -4.72
CA LYS A 169 -9.88 -11.42 -5.82
C LYS A 169 -9.71 -10.03 -5.25
N THR A 170 -8.60 -9.37 -5.55
CA THR A 170 -8.30 -8.02 -5.06
C THR A 170 -7.57 -7.19 -6.12
N ARG A 171 -7.22 -5.95 -5.76
CA ARG A 171 -6.37 -5.05 -6.54
C ARG A 171 -5.23 -4.50 -5.68
N LEU A 172 -4.13 -4.13 -6.31
CA LEU A 172 -3.05 -3.35 -5.70
C LEU A 172 -3.00 -1.98 -6.38
N ILE A 173 -2.83 -0.92 -5.60
CA ILE A 173 -2.67 0.46 -6.09
C ILE A 173 -1.35 0.97 -5.53
N LEU A 174 -0.45 1.43 -6.40
CA LEU A 174 0.85 1.99 -6.04
C LEU A 174 0.96 3.41 -6.60
N GLY A 175 1.27 4.39 -5.76
CA GLY A 175 1.57 5.75 -6.22
C GLY A 175 2.93 5.78 -6.92
N ILE A 176 2.96 6.24 -8.17
CA ILE A 176 4.16 6.24 -9.01
C ILE A 176 4.60 7.65 -9.41
N THR A 177 3.87 8.71 -9.02
CA THR A 177 4.20 10.11 -9.33
C THR A 177 5.66 10.45 -8.99
N GLU A 178 6.09 10.24 -7.74
CA GLU A 178 7.47 10.54 -7.30
C GLU A 178 8.49 9.59 -7.94
N LEU A 179 8.11 8.32 -8.11
CA LEU A 179 8.96 7.30 -8.71
C LEU A 179 9.33 7.64 -10.16
N LEU A 180 8.37 8.12 -10.96
CA LEU A 180 8.61 8.51 -12.36
C LEU A 180 9.51 9.75 -12.47
N GLU A 181 9.45 10.66 -11.50
CA GLU A 181 10.38 11.80 -11.42
C GLU A 181 11.80 11.34 -11.11
N ASP A 182 11.95 10.47 -10.10
CA ASP A 182 13.25 9.97 -9.66
C ASP A 182 13.93 9.07 -10.72
N LEU A 183 13.14 8.36 -11.54
CA LEU A 183 13.64 7.58 -12.68
C LEU A 183 13.84 8.41 -13.97
N GLU A 184 13.57 9.71 -13.96
CA GLU A 184 13.65 10.60 -15.13
C GLU A 184 12.77 10.13 -16.33
N THR A 185 11.66 9.43 -16.05
CA THR A 185 10.79 8.78 -17.06
C THR A 185 9.44 9.48 -17.23
N ASP A 186 9.26 10.67 -16.65
CA ASP A 186 8.01 11.43 -16.75
C ASP A 186 7.66 11.87 -18.19
N GLY A 187 8.62 11.88 -19.10
CA GLY A 187 8.41 12.16 -20.54
C GLY A 187 7.96 10.95 -21.36
N ASP A 188 8.07 9.74 -20.83
CA ASP A 188 7.88 8.51 -21.59
C ASP A 188 6.41 8.18 -21.79
N ASP A 189 6.06 7.67 -22.97
CA ASP A 189 4.69 7.29 -23.33
C ASP A 189 4.25 5.97 -22.65
N SER A 190 5.20 5.16 -22.19
CA SER A 190 4.94 3.90 -21.50
C SER A 190 6.08 3.57 -20.53
N ILE A 191 5.75 2.73 -19.54
CA ILE A 191 6.72 2.20 -18.58
C ILE A 191 6.72 0.68 -18.62
N VAL A 192 7.86 0.12 -18.23
CA VAL A 192 8.05 -1.32 -18.06
C VAL A 192 7.70 -1.68 -16.63
N VAL A 193 6.72 -2.55 -16.44
CA VAL A 193 6.35 -3.08 -15.12
C VAL A 193 6.80 -4.54 -15.02
N ALA A 194 7.54 -4.84 -13.96
CA ALA A 194 8.01 -6.16 -13.62
C ALA A 194 7.33 -6.67 -12.35
N LEU A 195 6.83 -7.90 -12.39
CA LEU A 195 6.13 -8.54 -11.27
C LEU A 195 6.94 -9.76 -10.83
N VAL A 196 7.53 -9.70 -9.64
CA VAL A 196 8.46 -10.71 -9.14
C VAL A 196 7.80 -11.50 -8.00
N PRO A 197 7.30 -12.73 -8.23
CA PRO A 197 6.74 -13.55 -7.17
C PRO A 197 7.84 -13.92 -6.16
N ARG A 198 7.59 -13.67 -4.87
CA ARG A 198 8.53 -13.99 -3.77
C ARG A 198 8.08 -15.18 -2.95
N SER A 199 6.78 -15.44 -2.91
CA SER A 199 6.23 -16.66 -2.34
C SER A 199 5.40 -17.33 -3.42
N ASN A 200 5.78 -18.52 -3.86
CA ASN A 200 4.85 -19.46 -4.48
C ASN A 200 5.38 -20.88 -4.26
N SER A 201 4.55 -21.72 -3.63
CA SER A 201 4.59 -23.15 -3.92
C SER A 201 4.08 -23.32 -5.35
N VAL A 202 4.83 -24.03 -6.19
CA VAL A 202 4.53 -24.28 -7.63
C VAL A 202 3.09 -24.77 -7.90
N SER A 203 2.36 -25.25 -6.89
CA SER A 203 1.01 -25.82 -7.01
C SER A 203 -0.15 -24.82 -7.17
N ASP A 204 -0.03 -23.56 -6.74
CA ASP A 204 -1.16 -22.61 -6.71
C ASP A 204 -0.70 -21.19 -7.08
N PRO A 205 -0.64 -20.85 -8.37
CA PRO A 205 -0.12 -19.56 -8.82
C PRO A 205 -1.10 -18.41 -8.54
N VAL A 206 -0.54 -17.25 -8.23
CA VAL A 206 -1.27 -15.97 -8.25
C VAL A 206 -1.60 -15.62 -9.69
N VAL A 207 -2.86 -15.32 -9.96
CA VAL A 207 -3.33 -14.90 -11.29
C VAL A 207 -3.59 -13.39 -11.27
N ILE A 208 -3.17 -12.68 -12.30
CA ILE A 208 -3.37 -11.24 -12.43
C ILE A 208 -4.15 -10.99 -13.72
N SER A 209 -5.24 -10.23 -13.63
CA SER A 209 -6.14 -10.00 -14.77
C SER A 209 -5.69 -8.82 -15.64
N GLY A 210 -5.08 -7.80 -15.05
CA GLY A 210 -4.64 -6.63 -15.79
C GLY A 210 -3.72 -5.71 -14.99
N VAL A 211 -3.00 -4.85 -15.71
CA VAL A 211 -2.15 -3.80 -15.15
C VAL A 211 -2.42 -2.53 -15.97
N LYS A 212 -2.71 -1.42 -15.29
CA LYS A 212 -3.00 -0.12 -15.93
C LYS A 212 -2.53 1.04 -15.06
N ILE A 213 -2.45 2.23 -15.64
CA ILE A 213 -2.15 3.48 -14.94
C ILE A 213 -3.40 4.36 -14.96
N GLU A 214 -3.76 4.90 -13.80
CA GLU A 214 -4.90 5.80 -13.63
C GLU A 214 -4.49 7.03 -12.81
N PHE A 215 -5.31 8.07 -12.87
CA PHE A 215 -5.17 9.26 -12.03
C PHE A 215 -6.21 9.22 -10.93
N VAL A 216 -5.77 9.35 -9.68
CA VAL A 216 -6.66 9.36 -8.52
C VAL A 216 -6.63 10.75 -7.90
N LYS A 217 -7.84 11.26 -7.63
CA LYS A 217 -8.08 12.42 -6.77
C LYS A 217 -8.52 11.91 -5.42
N ASP A 218 -7.99 12.51 -4.37
CA ASP A 218 -8.53 12.36 -3.01
C ASP A 218 -9.83 13.17 -2.82
#